data_AF-A0A7D5N6X6-F1
#
_entry.id   AF-A0A7D5N6X6-F1
#
_cell.length_a   1.000
_cell.length_b   1.000
_cell.length_c   1.000
_cell.angle_alpha   90.00
_cell.angle_beta   90.00
_cell.angle_gamma   90.00
#
_symmetry.space_group_name_H-M   'P 1'
#
loop_
_entity.id
_entity.type
_entity.pdbx_description
1 polymer ?
#
loop_
_entity_poly.entity_id
_entity_poly.type
_entity_poly.pdbx_seq_one_letter_code
_entity_poly.pdbx_strand_id
1 'polypeptide(L)'
;MFRSAVLWSLLMGCLLVSFFCSGIGKSFQRAWFKPIQWMGYQADAVPGEGFLMYSNRVIRFEPRIQDFMRSDTSQGRYLYIEAADSAWRIYPVYSLQEGVRLCPRRDWVIYTEGMGKTFQGNIERAAAMQQTYQVNVLLFDYASIASDLGMFKNFRLAMQNAASSHRQFDRLLDSVRQLRMASMWADQNITLFFIVWEIWFYNICFRTPPGSRKTANLLFSRLF
;
A
#
# COMPACT_ATOMS: atom_id res chain seq x y z
N MET A 1 -26.28 30.25 -39.94
CA MET A 1 -25.44 29.31 -40.72
C MET A 1 -24.10 28.97 -40.03
N PHE A 2 -23.99 29.02 -38.69
CA PHE A 2 -22.70 28.93 -37.97
C PHE A 2 -22.71 27.94 -36.77
N ARG A 3 -23.56 26.90 -36.79
CA ARG A 3 -23.68 25.93 -35.67
C ARG A 3 -23.09 24.54 -35.95
N SER A 4 -22.67 24.23 -37.18
CA SER A 4 -22.16 22.89 -37.54
C SER A 4 -20.64 22.73 -37.38
N ALA A 5 -19.84 23.80 -37.47
CA ALA A 5 -18.38 23.68 -37.48
C ALA A 5 -17.77 23.32 -36.10
N VAL A 6 -18.35 23.81 -35.00
CA VAL A 6 -17.82 23.57 -33.64
C VAL A 6 -18.03 22.13 -33.17
N LEU A 7 -19.11 21.47 -33.64
CA LEU A 7 -19.43 20.10 -33.25
C LEU A 7 -18.47 19.08 -33.88
N TRP A 8 -17.98 19.35 -35.10
CA TRP A 8 -17.02 18.49 -35.79
C TRP A 8 -15.61 18.58 -35.20
N SER A 9 -15.18 19.75 -34.70
CA SER A 9 -13.87 19.91 -34.06
C SER A 9 -13.77 19.17 -32.72
N LEU A 10 -14.85 19.09 -31.94
CA LEU A 10 -14.88 18.35 -30.68
C LEU A 10 -14.91 16.82 -30.89
N LEU A 11 -15.63 16.35 -31.91
CA LEU A 11 -15.69 14.92 -32.26
C LEU A 11 -14.36 14.39 -32.84
N MET A 12 -13.66 15.20 -33.65
CA MET A 12 -12.31 14.85 -34.14
C MET A 12 -11.24 14.87 -33.04
N GLY A 13 -11.36 15.78 -32.07
CA GLY A 13 -10.49 15.80 -30.88
C GLY A 13 -10.63 14.55 -30.02
N CYS A 14 -11.85 14.05 -29.81
CA CYS A 14 -12.07 12.82 -29.04
C CYS A 14 -11.59 11.55 -29.76
N LEU A 15 -11.68 11.49 -31.10
CA LEU A 15 -11.25 10.32 -31.87
C LEU A 15 -9.71 10.19 -31.96
N LEU A 16 -8.98 11.30 -32.03
CA LEU A 16 -7.51 11.29 -32.07
C LEU A 16 -6.87 10.90 -30.72
N VAL A 17 -7.53 11.19 -29.59
CA VAL A 17 -7.07 10.73 -28.26
C VAL A 17 -7.24 9.21 -28.10
N SER A 18 -8.26 8.60 -28.72
CA SER A 18 -8.48 7.15 -28.65
C SER A 18 -7.51 6.30 -29.46
N PHE A 19 -6.86 6.84 -30.51
CA PHE A 19 -5.93 6.06 -31.34
C PHE A 19 -4.48 6.09 -30.85
N PHE A 20 -4.08 7.06 -30.02
CA PHE A 20 -2.73 7.08 -29.45
C PHE A 20 -2.56 6.24 -28.17
N CYS A 21 -3.65 5.79 -27.53
CA CYS A 21 -3.57 4.97 -26.32
C CYS A 21 -3.48 3.45 -26.56
N SER A 22 -3.66 2.96 -27.79
CA SER A 22 -3.73 1.51 -28.06
C SER A 22 -2.40 0.86 -28.48
N GLY A 23 -1.41 1.65 -28.94
CA GLY A 23 -0.14 1.14 -29.49
C GLY A 23 1.05 1.09 -28.51
N ILE A 24 1.06 1.92 -27.46
CA ILE A 24 2.20 2.04 -26.52
C ILE A 24 2.11 1.02 -25.36
N GLY A 25 0.94 0.41 -25.14
CA GLY A 25 0.67 -0.40 -23.94
C GLY A 25 1.33 -1.77 -23.86
N LYS A 26 1.88 -2.32 -24.96
CA LYS A 26 2.38 -3.73 -24.98
C LYS A 26 3.89 -3.89 -24.96
N SER A 27 4.66 -2.88 -25.36
CA SER A 27 6.13 -2.96 -25.41
C SER A 27 6.82 -2.45 -24.14
N PHE A 28 6.16 -1.59 -23.34
CA PHE A 28 6.75 -1.01 -22.12
C PHE A 28 6.59 -1.88 -20.85
N GLN A 29 5.87 -3.01 -20.94
CA GLN A 29 5.44 -3.78 -19.76
C GLN A 29 6.37 -4.93 -19.32
N ARG A 30 7.56 -5.12 -19.91
CA ARG A 30 8.42 -6.27 -19.52
C ARG A 30 9.76 -5.92 -18.87
N ALA A 31 10.33 -4.75 -19.11
CA ALA A 31 11.68 -4.44 -18.63
C ALA A 31 11.76 -4.04 -17.13
N TRP A 32 10.62 -3.77 -16.48
CA TRP A 32 10.60 -3.17 -15.13
C TRP A 32 9.92 -4.04 -14.06
N PHE A 33 9.31 -5.17 -14.45
CA PHE A 33 8.64 -6.04 -13.48
C PHE A 33 9.65 -7.03 -12.90
N LYS A 34 10.15 -6.74 -11.70
CA LYS A 34 10.87 -7.75 -10.91
C LYS A 34 9.86 -8.81 -10.43
N PRO A 35 10.04 -10.10 -10.73
CA PRO A 35 9.22 -11.17 -10.18
C PRO A 35 9.26 -11.18 -8.64
N ILE A 36 8.18 -11.65 -8.02
CA ILE A 36 8.10 -11.84 -6.57
C ILE A 36 8.54 -13.27 -6.24
N GLN A 37 9.49 -13.40 -5.32
CA GLN A 37 9.98 -14.65 -4.76
C GLN A 37 9.61 -14.72 -3.28
N TRP A 38 8.80 -15.71 -2.93
CA TRP A 38 8.45 -15.98 -1.53
C TRP A 38 9.52 -16.85 -0.90
N MET A 39 10.17 -16.35 0.13
CA MET A 39 11.28 -17.05 0.78
C MET A 39 10.80 -17.99 1.89
N GLY A 40 9.54 -17.84 2.34
CA GLY A 40 8.95 -18.63 3.43
C GLY A 40 9.46 -18.24 4.82
N TYR A 41 8.86 -18.80 5.86
CA TYR A 41 9.16 -18.46 7.26
C TYR A 41 10.50 -18.98 7.78
N GLN A 42 11.16 -19.86 7.02
CA GLN A 42 12.43 -20.50 7.41
C GLN A 42 13.64 -19.88 6.73
N ALA A 43 13.45 -18.91 5.84
CA ALA A 43 14.56 -18.21 5.21
C ALA A 43 15.08 -17.12 6.14
N ASP A 44 16.38 -17.16 6.43
CA ASP A 44 17.06 -16.14 7.21
C ASP A 44 17.14 -14.85 6.39
N ALA A 45 16.28 -13.88 6.71
CA ALA A 45 16.41 -12.54 6.21
C ALA A 45 17.69 -11.92 6.79
N VAL A 46 18.56 -11.39 5.92
CA VAL A 46 19.76 -10.67 6.36
C VAL A 46 19.38 -9.21 6.58
N PRO A 47 19.80 -8.58 7.69
CA PRO A 47 19.60 -7.14 7.88
C PRO A 47 20.17 -6.34 6.71
N GLY A 48 19.39 -5.39 6.18
CA GLY A 48 19.78 -4.67 4.97
C GLY A 48 18.80 -3.59 4.53
N GLU A 49 18.92 -3.18 3.28
CA GLU A 49 18.16 -2.07 2.66
C GLU A 49 16.71 -2.44 2.29
N GLY A 50 16.12 -3.43 2.95
CA GLY A 50 14.72 -3.80 2.75
C GLY A 50 13.76 -2.90 3.54
N PHE A 51 12.47 -3.04 3.26
CA PHE A 51 11.41 -2.32 3.97
C PHE A 51 10.38 -3.30 4.55
N LEU A 52 9.57 -2.79 5.48
CA LEU A 52 8.51 -3.57 6.11
C LEU A 52 7.16 -3.32 5.46
N MET A 53 6.37 -4.37 5.36
CA MET A 53 4.98 -4.31 4.95
C MET A 53 4.13 -5.10 5.94
N TYR A 54 3.05 -4.50 6.42
CA TYR A 54 1.96 -5.22 7.05
C TYR A 54 0.84 -5.38 6.01
N SER A 55 0.64 -6.60 5.53
CA SER A 55 -0.38 -6.89 4.52
C SER A 55 -1.51 -7.72 5.10
N ASN A 56 -2.74 -7.36 4.75
CA ASN A 56 -3.92 -8.19 4.98
C ASN A 56 -4.43 -8.86 3.69
N ARG A 57 -3.64 -8.84 2.61
CA ARG A 57 -4.02 -9.58 1.40
C ARG A 57 -3.94 -11.07 1.64
N VAL A 58 -4.72 -11.82 0.88
CA VAL A 58 -4.58 -13.28 0.85
C VAL A 58 -3.24 -13.61 0.18
N ILE A 59 -2.27 -14.05 0.98
CA ILE A 59 -0.97 -14.54 0.53
C ILE A 59 -0.95 -16.06 0.70
N ARG A 60 -0.61 -16.77 -0.38
CA ARG A 60 -0.38 -18.22 -0.40
C ARG A 60 1.07 -18.48 -0.84
N PHE A 61 1.64 -19.63 -0.46
CA PHE A 61 3.00 -20.02 -0.86
C PHE A 61 3.14 -20.27 -2.37
N GLU A 62 2.04 -20.62 -3.02
CA GLU A 62 1.88 -20.61 -4.49
C GLU A 62 0.81 -19.56 -4.83
N PRO A 63 1.12 -18.26 -4.74
CA PRO A 63 0.12 -17.23 -4.88
C PRO A 63 -0.34 -17.19 -6.32
N ARG A 64 -1.65 -17.32 -6.52
CA ARG A 64 -2.26 -16.97 -7.79
C ARG A 64 -2.45 -15.46 -7.80
N ILE A 65 -2.39 -14.83 -8.97
CA ILE A 65 -2.61 -13.39 -9.11
C ILE A 65 -3.92 -12.95 -8.42
N GLN A 66 -4.94 -13.82 -8.43
CA GLN A 66 -6.23 -13.56 -7.79
C GLN A 66 -6.16 -13.43 -6.26
N ASP A 67 -5.20 -14.07 -5.59
CA ASP A 67 -5.07 -14.03 -4.14
C ASP A 67 -4.72 -12.60 -3.67
N PHE A 68 -3.88 -11.89 -4.42
CA PHE A 68 -3.55 -10.49 -4.11
C PHE A 68 -4.71 -9.51 -4.30
N MET A 69 -5.82 -9.91 -4.91
CA MET A 69 -6.93 -9.01 -5.20
C MET A 69 -7.95 -8.92 -4.06
N ARG A 70 -7.76 -9.72 -3.01
CA ARG A 70 -8.67 -9.82 -1.88
C ARG A 70 -7.94 -9.51 -0.58
N SER A 71 -8.65 -8.80 0.30
CA SER A 71 -8.21 -8.60 1.69
C SER A 71 -8.89 -9.64 2.57
N ASP A 72 -8.16 -10.18 3.53
CA ASP A 72 -8.65 -11.03 4.60
C ASP A 72 -8.37 -10.33 5.94
N THR A 73 -9.42 -9.79 6.56
CA THR A 73 -9.28 -9.04 7.81
C THR A 73 -9.17 -9.92 9.05
N SER A 74 -9.31 -11.25 8.89
CA SER A 74 -9.07 -12.20 9.96
C SER A 74 -7.58 -12.42 10.23
N GLN A 75 -6.71 -12.08 9.28
CA GLN A 75 -5.27 -12.28 9.36
C GLN A 75 -4.50 -11.05 8.88
N GLY A 76 -3.34 -10.79 9.48
CA GLY A 76 -2.40 -9.79 8.99
C GLY A 76 -0.99 -10.32 9.15
N ARG A 77 -0.14 -10.03 8.16
CA ARG A 77 1.21 -10.58 8.08
C ARG A 77 2.21 -9.46 7.99
N TYR A 78 3.23 -9.53 8.84
CA TYR A 78 4.43 -8.73 8.67
C TYR A 78 5.34 -9.39 7.63
N LEU A 79 5.82 -8.58 6.70
CA LEU A 79 6.69 -8.99 5.61
C LEU A 79 7.89 -8.05 5.61
N TYR A 80 9.09 -8.62 5.56
CA TYR A 80 10.29 -7.89 5.18
C TYR A 80 10.55 -8.12 3.69
N ILE A 81 10.74 -7.04 2.94
CA ILE A 81 10.83 -7.06 1.48
C ILE A 81 12.12 -6.40 1.06
N GLU A 82 12.93 -7.14 0.30
CA GLU A 82 14.18 -6.63 -0.25
C GLU A 82 14.16 -6.65 -1.79
N ALA A 83 14.82 -5.65 -2.38
CA ALA A 83 15.14 -5.65 -3.79
C ALA A 83 16.40 -6.49 -4.02
N ALA A 84 16.26 -7.68 -4.60
CA ALA A 84 17.39 -8.39 -5.21
C ALA A 84 17.56 -7.95 -6.68
N ASP A 85 18.70 -8.27 -7.30
CA ASP A 85 19.01 -7.84 -8.68
C ASP A 85 17.91 -8.21 -9.68
N SER A 86 17.37 -9.42 -9.55
CA SER A 86 16.39 -9.99 -10.49
C SER A 86 14.98 -10.18 -9.92
N ALA A 87 14.74 -9.95 -8.63
CA ALA A 87 13.46 -10.26 -8.00
C ALA A 87 13.20 -9.42 -6.74
N TRP A 88 11.93 -9.30 -6.35
CA TRP A 88 11.53 -8.93 -5.00
C TRP A 88 11.52 -10.18 -4.13
N ARG A 89 12.33 -10.21 -3.08
CA ARG A 89 12.28 -11.31 -2.11
C ARG A 89 11.45 -10.90 -0.91
N ILE A 90 10.50 -11.76 -0.55
CA ILE A 90 9.58 -11.51 0.54
C ILE A 90 9.80 -12.54 1.63
N TYR A 91 10.14 -12.05 2.81
CA TYR A 91 10.40 -12.80 4.03
C TYR A 91 9.25 -12.54 5.02
N PRO A 92 8.35 -13.49 5.24
CA PRO A 92 7.39 -13.40 6.32
C PRO A 92 8.11 -13.33 7.67
N VAL A 93 7.74 -12.36 8.51
CA VAL A 93 8.24 -12.23 9.89
C VAL A 93 7.08 -12.34 10.87
N TYR A 94 7.34 -12.82 12.09
CA TYR A 94 6.30 -13.12 13.06
C TYR A 94 5.81 -11.89 13.81
N SER A 95 6.62 -10.83 13.87
CA SER A 95 6.29 -9.60 14.60
C SER A 95 6.91 -8.36 13.97
N LEU A 96 6.34 -7.20 14.30
CA LEU A 96 6.96 -5.92 13.94
C LEU A 96 8.37 -5.78 14.53
N GLN A 97 8.57 -6.26 15.76
CA GLN A 97 9.86 -6.19 16.45
C GLN A 97 10.96 -6.92 15.68
N GLU A 98 10.65 -8.11 15.18
CA GLU A 98 11.56 -8.91 14.36
C GLU A 98 11.90 -8.18 13.06
N GLY A 99 10.89 -7.67 12.36
CA GLY A 99 11.10 -6.90 11.13
C GLY A 99 11.96 -5.66 11.34
N VAL A 100 11.74 -4.91 12.43
CA VAL A 100 12.52 -3.70 12.74
C VAL A 100 14.00 -3.99 12.93
N ARG A 101 14.36 -5.16 13.47
CA ARG A 101 15.77 -5.58 13.63
C ARG A 101 16.48 -5.84 12.32
N LEU A 102 15.75 -6.08 11.23
CA LEU A 102 16.30 -6.28 9.89
C LEU A 102 16.58 -4.96 9.17
N CYS A 103 15.99 -3.85 9.62
CA CYS A 103 16.16 -2.55 8.99
C CYS A 103 17.34 -1.76 9.61
N PRO A 104 18.03 -0.92 8.82
CA PRO A 104 19.09 -0.05 9.33
C PRO A 104 18.52 1.00 10.29
N ARG A 105 19.40 1.64 11.07
CA ARG A 105 19.00 2.74 11.95
C ARG A 105 18.74 4.01 11.13
N ARG A 106 17.47 4.27 10.81
CA ARG A 106 16.98 5.46 10.10
C ARG A 106 15.61 5.88 10.64
N ASP A 107 15.19 7.08 10.29
CA ASP A 107 13.82 7.55 10.53
C ASP A 107 12.82 6.69 9.74
N TRP A 108 11.59 6.61 10.26
CA TRP A 108 10.54 5.75 9.73
C TRP A 108 9.41 6.55 9.12
N VAL A 109 8.89 6.05 8.01
CA VAL A 109 7.60 6.45 7.44
C VAL A 109 6.65 5.26 7.53
N ILE A 110 5.58 5.43 8.30
CA ILE A 110 4.42 4.54 8.25
C ILE A 110 3.56 5.01 7.09
N TYR A 111 3.33 4.14 6.13
CA TYR A 111 2.71 4.50 4.87
C TYR A 111 1.45 3.67 4.61
N THR A 112 0.39 4.27 4.10
CA THR A 112 -0.69 3.52 3.45
C THR A 112 -1.17 4.19 2.18
N GLU A 113 -1.48 3.36 1.18
CA GLU A 113 -1.96 3.77 -0.13
C GLU A 113 -3.49 3.85 -0.18
N GLY A 114 -3.97 4.61 -1.16
CA GLY A 114 -5.39 4.69 -1.48
C GLY A 114 -5.85 3.63 -2.49
N MET A 115 -6.88 3.97 -3.26
CA MET A 115 -7.38 3.14 -4.35
C MET A 115 -6.37 3.05 -5.50
N GLY A 116 -6.34 1.90 -6.18
CA GLY A 116 -5.72 1.78 -7.51
C GLY A 116 -4.33 1.16 -7.50
N LYS A 117 -3.93 0.47 -6.43
CA LYS A 117 -2.61 -0.16 -6.32
C LYS A 117 -2.69 -1.68 -6.21
N THR A 118 -1.96 -2.34 -7.11
CA THR A 118 -1.67 -3.76 -7.02
C THR A 118 -0.66 -4.02 -5.90
N PHE A 119 -0.56 -5.27 -5.45
CA PHE A 119 0.43 -5.66 -4.44
C PHE A 119 1.87 -5.29 -4.87
N GLN A 120 2.23 -5.63 -6.10
CA GLN A 120 3.53 -5.27 -6.66
C GLN A 120 3.72 -3.76 -6.80
N GLY A 121 2.70 -3.02 -7.24
CA GLY A 121 2.79 -1.56 -7.34
C GLY A 121 3.02 -0.89 -5.98
N ASN A 122 2.53 -1.49 -4.89
CA ASN A 122 2.80 -1.05 -3.52
C ASN A 122 4.25 -1.34 -3.10
N ILE A 123 4.80 -2.50 -3.45
CA ILE A 123 6.21 -2.85 -3.23
C ILE A 123 7.12 -1.83 -3.91
N GLU A 124 6.89 -1.57 -5.19
CA GLU A 124 7.71 -0.65 -6.00
C GLU A 124 7.69 0.77 -5.42
N ARG A 125 6.53 1.23 -4.92
CA ARG A 125 6.40 2.55 -4.29
C ARG A 125 7.10 2.65 -2.95
N ALA A 126 6.98 1.64 -2.09
CA ALA A 126 7.67 1.62 -0.81
C ALA A 126 9.20 1.62 -1.01
N ALA A 127 9.70 0.83 -1.97
CA ALA A 127 11.11 0.83 -2.34
C ALA A 127 11.57 2.18 -2.89
N ALA A 128 10.80 2.79 -3.80
CA ALA A 128 11.12 4.12 -4.32
C ALA A 128 11.14 5.19 -3.21
N MET A 129 10.20 5.14 -2.26
CA MET A 129 10.17 6.04 -1.11
C MET A 129 11.40 5.88 -0.22
N GLN A 130 11.74 4.64 0.14
CA GLN A 130 12.94 4.32 0.91
C GLN A 130 14.21 4.85 0.23
N GLN A 131 14.39 4.58 -1.07
CA GLN A 131 15.56 5.02 -1.83
C GLN A 131 15.64 6.54 -1.98
N THR A 132 14.51 7.20 -2.25
CA THR A 132 14.48 8.65 -2.50
C THR A 132 14.76 9.45 -1.23
N TYR A 133 14.14 9.06 -0.12
CA TYR A 133 14.18 9.84 1.12
C TYR A 133 15.17 9.29 2.15
N GLN A 134 15.80 8.14 1.88
CA GLN A 134 16.72 7.48 2.81
C GLN A 134 16.08 7.24 4.19
N VAL A 135 14.84 6.74 4.17
CA VAL A 135 14.04 6.39 5.37
C VAL A 135 13.67 4.91 5.36
N ASN A 136 13.40 4.36 6.53
CA ASN A 136 12.73 3.07 6.64
C ASN A 136 11.24 3.25 6.31
N VAL A 137 10.64 2.27 5.64
CA VAL A 137 9.21 2.29 5.30
C VAL A 137 8.50 1.13 5.98
N LEU A 138 7.39 1.42 6.65
CA LEU A 138 6.42 0.45 7.13
C LEU A 138 5.10 0.67 6.39
N LEU A 139 4.88 -0.11 5.34
CA LEU A 139 3.71 -0.01 4.47
C LEU A 139 2.55 -0.87 5.01
N PHE A 140 1.40 -0.26 5.26
CA PHE A 140 0.14 -0.97 5.41
C PHE A 140 -0.50 -1.22 4.04
N ASP A 141 -0.53 -2.50 3.64
CA ASP A 141 -1.06 -2.95 2.36
C ASP A 141 -2.41 -3.67 2.54
N TYR A 142 -3.37 -3.26 1.71
CA TYR A 142 -4.67 -3.92 1.56
C TYR A 142 -5.08 -3.94 0.09
N ALA A 143 -5.98 -4.86 -0.29
CA ALA A 143 -6.43 -4.93 -1.68
C ALA A 143 -7.34 -3.76 -2.04
N SER A 144 -6.88 -2.89 -2.95
CA SER A 144 -7.63 -1.71 -3.40
C SER A 144 -7.98 -1.72 -4.90
N ILE A 145 -7.57 -2.76 -5.63
CA ILE A 145 -7.93 -2.98 -7.04
C ILE A 145 -7.95 -4.48 -7.35
N ALA A 146 -8.87 -4.86 -8.23
CA ALA A 146 -8.86 -6.13 -8.93
C ALA A 146 -8.91 -5.86 -10.47
N SER A 147 -7.99 -6.47 -11.22
CA SER A 147 -7.85 -6.37 -12.68
C SER A 147 -9.05 -6.90 -13.47
N ASP A 148 -9.89 -7.76 -12.88
CA ASP A 148 -11.12 -8.27 -13.50
C ASP A 148 -12.34 -7.34 -13.27
N LEU A 149 -12.16 -6.27 -12.48
CA LEU A 149 -13.22 -5.30 -12.18
C LEU A 149 -13.01 -3.98 -12.94
N GLY A 150 -14.12 -3.38 -13.38
CA GLY A 150 -14.13 -2.01 -13.90
C GLY A 150 -13.93 -0.96 -12.80
N MET A 151 -13.63 0.28 -13.19
CA MET A 151 -13.33 1.41 -12.30
C MET A 151 -14.31 1.57 -11.13
N PHE A 152 -15.62 1.64 -11.40
CA PHE A 152 -16.64 1.82 -10.35
C PHE A 152 -16.73 0.64 -9.38
N LYS A 153 -16.52 -0.59 -9.86
CA LYS A 153 -16.51 -1.78 -9.00
C LYS A 153 -15.25 -1.80 -8.13
N ASN A 154 -14.10 -1.42 -8.69
CA ASN A 154 -12.86 -1.24 -7.93
C ASN A 154 -12.97 -0.14 -6.87
N PHE A 155 -13.68 0.95 -7.15
CA PHE A 155 -13.93 2.00 -6.15
C PHE A 155 -14.73 1.46 -4.96
N ARG A 156 -15.82 0.72 -5.23
CA ARG A 156 -16.62 0.08 -4.15
C ARG A 156 -15.81 -0.96 -3.39
N LEU A 157 -15.01 -1.77 -4.08
CA LEU A 157 -14.12 -2.75 -3.46
C LEU A 157 -13.11 -2.06 -2.53
N ALA A 158 -12.45 -1.00 -2.99
CA ALA A 158 -11.50 -0.24 -2.19
C ALA A 158 -12.16 0.39 -0.95
N MET A 159 -13.39 0.93 -1.11
CA MET A 159 -14.19 1.44 0.01
C MET A 159 -14.49 0.36 1.06
N GLN A 160 -14.94 -0.81 0.62
CA GLN A 160 -15.25 -1.94 1.51
C GLN A 160 -14.01 -2.46 2.22
N ASN A 161 -12.91 -2.64 1.48
CA ASN A 161 -11.67 -3.14 2.04
C ASN A 161 -11.02 -2.13 2.98
N ALA A 162 -11.00 -0.83 2.65
CA ALA A 162 -10.51 0.18 3.60
C ALA A 162 -11.35 0.19 4.88
N ALA A 163 -12.68 0.13 4.75
CA ALA A 163 -13.59 0.09 5.89
C ALA A 163 -13.41 -1.18 6.75
N SER A 164 -13.10 -2.33 6.16
CA SER A 164 -12.84 -3.55 6.95
C SER A 164 -11.42 -3.59 7.52
N SER A 165 -10.45 -2.98 6.83
CA SER A 165 -9.02 -3.00 7.19
C SER A 165 -8.64 -2.03 8.30
N HIS A 166 -9.47 -1.01 8.61
CA HIS A 166 -9.13 0.01 9.61
C HIS A 166 -8.73 -0.59 10.97
N ARG A 167 -9.42 -1.62 11.45
CA ARG A 167 -9.09 -2.26 12.74
C ARG A 167 -7.70 -2.90 12.73
N GLN A 168 -7.26 -3.40 11.59
CA GLN A 168 -5.92 -3.97 11.47
C GLN A 168 -4.85 -2.88 11.38
N PHE A 169 -5.18 -1.77 10.73
CA PHE A 169 -4.33 -0.59 10.74
C PHE A 169 -4.18 -0.02 12.16
N ASP A 170 -5.26 0.05 12.94
CA ASP A 170 -5.20 0.46 14.34
C ASP A 170 -4.28 -0.47 15.16
N ARG A 171 -4.39 -1.79 14.99
CA ARG A 171 -3.49 -2.77 15.64
C ARG A 171 -2.03 -2.60 15.23
N LEU A 172 -1.76 -2.23 13.99
CA LEU A 172 -0.41 -1.91 13.53
C LEU A 172 0.12 -0.68 14.26
N LEU A 173 -0.68 0.39 14.36
CA LEU A 173 -0.31 1.62 15.08
C LEU A 173 -0.10 1.37 16.59
N ASP A 174 -0.89 0.49 17.20
CA ASP A 174 -0.68 0.05 18.58
C ASP A 174 0.66 -0.69 18.73
N SER A 175 1.00 -1.57 17.77
CA SER A 175 2.29 -2.27 17.76
C SER A 175 3.47 -1.28 17.64
N VAL A 176 3.32 -0.27 16.79
CA VAL A 176 4.29 0.83 16.65
C VAL A 176 4.48 1.58 17.97
N ARG A 177 3.38 1.95 18.63
CA ARG A 177 3.41 2.63 19.93
C ARG A 177 4.13 1.79 20.99
N GLN A 178 3.84 0.49 21.06
CA GLN A 178 4.49 -0.43 21.99
C GLN A 178 6.00 -0.49 21.78
N LEU A 179 6.47 -0.56 20.53
CA LEU A 179 7.92 -0.56 20.24
C LEU A 179 8.59 0.76 20.62
N ARG A 180 7.90 1.89 20.42
CA ARG A 180 8.42 3.20 20.85
C ARG A 180 8.53 3.30 22.37
N MET A 181 7.54 2.79 23.12
CA MET A 181 7.57 2.72 24.59
C MET A 181 8.66 1.79 25.12
N ALA A 182 8.99 0.73 24.37
CA ALA A 182 10.09 -0.19 24.68
C ALA A 182 11.48 0.34 24.26
N SER A 183 11.58 1.63 23.90
CA SER A 183 12.81 2.32 23.49
C SER A 183 13.51 1.73 22.25
N MET A 184 12.85 0.88 21.46
CA MET A 184 13.43 0.32 20.23
C MET A 184 13.64 1.40 19.15
N TRP A 185 12.84 2.47 19.22
CA TRP A 185 12.87 3.63 18.33
C TRP A 185 13.13 4.95 19.07
N ALA A 186 13.81 4.90 20.22
CA ALA A 186 14.01 6.09 21.06
C ALA A 186 14.68 7.26 20.30
N ASP A 187 15.61 6.95 19.41
CA ASP A 187 16.42 7.93 18.68
C ASP A 187 15.95 8.18 17.22
N GLN A 188 14.77 7.66 16.84
CA GLN A 188 14.27 7.71 15.46
C GLN A 188 12.95 8.48 15.39
N ASN A 189 12.81 9.34 14.39
CA ASN A 189 11.53 9.97 14.09
C ASN A 189 10.62 8.98 13.37
N ILE A 190 9.33 9.06 13.66
CA ILE A 190 8.31 8.24 12.99
C ILE A 190 7.30 9.22 12.41
N THR A 191 7.12 9.19 11.11
CA THR A 191 6.12 10.00 10.39
C THR A 191 5.03 9.09 9.85
N LEU A 192 3.78 9.52 9.97
CA LEU A 192 2.64 8.83 9.37
C LEU A 192 2.26 9.55 8.08
N PHE A 193 2.28 8.83 6.96
CA PHE A 193 1.88 9.32 5.65
C PHE A 193 0.76 8.44 5.09
N PHE A 194 -0.35 9.04 4.70
CA PHE A 194 -1.48 8.31 4.12
C PHE A 194 -2.05 9.10 2.96
N ILE A 195 -2.26 8.42 1.84
CA ILE A 195 -2.89 9.02 0.67
C ILE A 195 -4.40 8.85 0.81
N VAL A 196 -5.06 9.91 1.27
CA VAL A 196 -6.53 9.97 1.29
C VAL A 196 -7.01 10.21 -0.14
N TRP A 197 -7.46 9.16 -0.80
CA TRP A 197 -8.67 9.31 -1.62
C TRP A 197 -9.86 9.26 -0.65
N GLU A 198 -10.91 10.04 -0.89
CA GLU A 198 -12.10 10.37 -0.04
C GLU A 198 -12.67 9.24 0.86
N ILE A 199 -12.32 7.99 0.60
CA ILE A 199 -12.70 6.72 1.22
C ILE A 199 -12.41 6.66 2.74
N TRP A 200 -11.21 7.03 3.19
CA TRP A 200 -10.86 6.97 4.62
C TRP A 200 -11.51 8.12 5.39
N PHE A 201 -11.54 9.31 4.79
CA PHE A 201 -12.23 10.48 5.35
C PHE A 201 -13.72 10.22 5.50
N TYR A 202 -14.36 9.54 4.54
CA TYR A 202 -15.79 9.22 4.63
C TYR A 202 -16.12 8.30 5.81
N ASN A 203 -15.37 7.22 6.01
CA ASN A 203 -15.65 6.31 7.14
C ASN A 203 -15.26 6.90 8.50
N ILE A 204 -14.12 7.59 8.60
CA ILE A 204 -13.67 8.18 9.87
C ILE A 204 -14.51 9.41 10.25
N CYS A 205 -14.92 10.25 9.30
CA CYS A 205 -15.64 11.50 9.60
C CYS A 205 -17.16 11.38 9.54
N PHE A 206 -17.74 10.49 8.72
CA PHE A 206 -19.19 10.45 8.48
C PHE A 206 -19.90 9.21 9.01
N ARG A 207 -19.21 8.09 9.26
CA ARG A 207 -19.83 6.85 9.82
C ARG A 207 -19.54 6.59 11.29
N THR A 208 -18.60 7.29 11.90
CA THR A 208 -18.40 7.23 13.36
C THR A 208 -19.53 7.97 14.08
N PRO A 209 -20.18 7.37 15.09
CA PRO A 209 -21.12 8.07 15.95
C PRO A 209 -20.48 9.35 16.49
N PRO A 210 -21.24 10.45 16.65
CA PRO A 210 -20.69 11.74 17.10
C PRO A 210 -19.80 11.66 18.35
N GLY A 211 -20.01 10.68 19.22
CA GLY A 211 -19.22 10.44 20.43
C GLY A 211 -17.82 9.84 20.23
N SER A 212 -17.52 9.17 19.10
CA SER A 212 -16.20 8.55 18.84
C SER A 212 -15.27 9.39 17.97
N ARG A 213 -15.72 10.55 17.48
CA ARG A 213 -14.88 11.50 16.71
C ARG A 213 -13.73 12.08 17.54
N LYS A 214 -13.87 12.16 18.86
CA LYS A 214 -12.78 12.56 19.76
C LYS A 214 -11.61 11.58 19.71
N THR A 215 -11.86 10.29 19.52
CA THR A 215 -10.85 9.22 19.51
C THR A 215 -9.95 9.28 18.28
N ALA A 216 -10.51 9.61 17.11
CA ALA A 216 -9.75 9.77 15.87
C ALA A 216 -8.77 10.97 15.94
N ASN A 217 -9.22 12.12 16.45
CA ASN A 217 -8.35 13.28 16.65
C ASN A 217 -7.34 13.05 17.81
N LEU A 218 -7.71 12.30 18.86
CA LEU A 218 -6.77 11.96 19.95
C LEU A 218 -5.69 10.95 19.53
N LEU A 219 -5.99 10.03 18.60
CA LEU A 219 -5.00 9.09 18.07
C LEU A 219 -3.91 9.84 17.29
N PHE A 220 -4.30 10.86 16.52
CA PHE A 220 -3.37 11.74 15.82
C PHE A 220 -2.52 12.59 16.77
N SER A 221 -3.10 13.15 17.85
CA SER A 221 -2.35 14.00 18.78
C SER A 221 -1.54 13.25 19.85
N ARG A 222 -1.65 11.92 19.95
CA ARG A 222 -0.91 11.08 20.90
C ARG A 222 0.10 10.13 20.23
N LEU A 223 0.22 10.19 18.91
CA LEU A 223 1.25 9.46 18.15
C LEU A 223 2.44 10.37 17.78
N PHE A 224 2.28 11.69 17.93
CA PHE A 224 3.27 12.73 17.67
C PHE A 224 3.45 13.60 18.90
#